data_AF-A0A8S3XK26-F1
#
_entry.id   AF-A0A8S3XK26-F1
#
_cell.length_a   1.000
_cell.length_b   1.000
_cell.length_c   1.000
_cell.angle_alpha   90.00
_cell.angle_beta   90.00
_cell.angle_gamma   90.00
#
_symmetry.space_group_name_H-M   'P 1'
#
loop_
_entity.id
_entity.type
_entity.pdbx_description
1 polymer ?
#
loop_
_entity_poly.entity_id
_entity_poly.type
_entity_poly.pdbx_seq_one_letter_code
_entity_poly.pdbx_strand_id
1 'polypeptide(L)'
;MRWTTQMNSNALWAYFRAKGGETGGFAYPARMHRLFAELEPSVTVTKQNLVDRVRYILRSNTFDVTELERLRREAIPAEDAAPQLAEQTANVDAAVNTRSHSGATCSQSP
;
A
#
# COMPACT_ATOMS: atom_id res chain seq x y z
N MET A 1 -11.07 3.34 -19.23
CA MET A 1 -9.62 3.47 -19.54
C MET A 1 -8.94 2.13 -19.31
N ARG A 2 -8.01 1.72 -20.19
CA ARG A 2 -7.20 0.51 -19.98
C ARG A 2 -5.87 0.89 -19.35
N TRP A 3 -5.56 0.29 -18.19
CA TRP A 3 -4.29 0.49 -17.51
C TRP A 3 -3.20 -0.34 -18.20
N THR A 4 -2.13 0.31 -18.64
CA THR A 4 -0.96 -0.36 -19.22
C THR A 4 -0.01 -0.82 -18.12
N THR A 5 0.94 -1.70 -18.46
CA THR A 5 2.00 -2.11 -17.53
C THR A 5 2.81 -0.91 -17.04
N GLN A 6 3.18 0.01 -17.95
CA GLN A 6 3.92 1.23 -17.61
C GLN A 6 3.15 2.09 -16.60
N MET A 7 1.85 2.32 -16.83
CA MET A 7 1.03 3.07 -15.89
C MET A 7 0.94 2.39 -14.52
N ASN A 8 0.90 1.05 -14.48
CA ASN A 8 0.87 0.31 -13.22
C ASN A 8 2.21 0.46 -12.47
N SER A 9 3.34 0.42 -13.17
CA SER A 9 4.67 0.67 -12.59
C SER A 9 4.77 2.10 -12.05
N ASN A 10 4.33 3.10 -12.82
CA ASN A 10 4.31 4.50 -12.42
C ASN A 10 3.39 4.74 -11.21
N ALA A 11 2.24 4.04 -11.14
CA ALA A 11 1.35 4.09 -9.99
C ALA A 11 1.98 3.49 -8.73
N LEU A 12 2.70 2.36 -8.86
CA LEU A 12 3.44 1.76 -7.74
C LEU A 12 4.61 2.61 -7.28
N TRP A 13 5.39 3.18 -8.21
CA TRP A 13 6.48 4.10 -7.89
C TRP A 13 5.96 5.31 -7.11
N ALA A 14 4.86 5.93 -7.58
CA ALA A 14 4.22 7.05 -6.90
C ALA A 14 3.69 6.67 -5.51
N TYR A 15 3.15 5.45 -5.36
CA TYR A 15 2.73 4.91 -4.06
C TYR A 15 3.90 4.79 -3.09
N PHE A 16 5.01 4.18 -3.51
CA PHE A 16 6.17 3.99 -2.64
C PHE A 16 6.82 5.32 -2.26
N ARG A 17 6.96 6.26 -3.21
CA ARG A 17 7.48 7.62 -2.93
C ARG A 17 6.55 8.39 -1.98
N ALA A 18 5.22 8.27 -2.17
CA ALA A 18 4.25 8.95 -1.31
C ALA A 18 4.18 8.38 0.11
N LYS A 19 4.36 7.05 0.27
CA LYS A 19 4.36 6.37 1.57
C LYS A 19 5.69 6.49 2.31
N GLY A 20 6.82 6.61 1.60
CA GLY A 20 8.15 6.73 2.20
C GLY A 20 8.43 8.08 2.89
N GLY A 21 7.59 9.10 2.66
CA GLY A 21 7.91 10.48 3.04
C GLY A 21 7.33 11.02 4.35
N GLU A 22 6.23 10.49 4.92
CA GLU A 22 5.57 11.15 6.07
C GLU A 22 4.77 10.20 6.97
N THR A 23 4.95 10.37 8.28
CA THR A 23 4.23 9.75 9.42
C THR A 23 2.80 10.29 9.55
N GLY A 24 2.04 10.34 8.45
CA GLY A 24 0.69 10.89 8.39
C GLY A 24 -0.16 10.12 7.40
N GLY A 25 -0.82 9.04 7.84
CA GLY A 25 -1.56 8.09 7.01
C GLY A 25 -2.70 8.67 6.15
N PHE A 26 -3.04 9.96 6.32
CA PHE A 26 -4.13 10.63 5.62
C PHE A 26 -3.71 11.49 4.42
N ALA A 27 -2.43 11.87 4.29
CA ALA A 27 -1.96 12.78 3.22
C ALA A 27 -1.45 12.07 1.96
N TYR A 28 -1.10 10.77 2.07
CA TYR A 28 -0.44 10.05 0.97
C TYR A 28 -1.25 9.98 -0.34
N PRO A 29 -2.61 9.90 -0.38
CA PRO A 29 -3.34 9.79 -1.65
C PRO A 29 -3.21 11.06 -2.50
N ALA A 30 -3.11 12.23 -1.85
CA ALA A 30 -2.92 13.49 -2.55
C ALA A 30 -1.49 13.62 -3.11
N ARG A 31 -0.47 13.25 -2.31
CA ARG A 31 0.93 13.23 -2.73
C ARG A 31 1.15 12.24 -3.87
N MET A 32 0.60 11.03 -3.73
CA MET A 32 0.65 9.97 -4.75
C MET A 32 0.03 10.42 -6.07
N HIS A 33 -1.14 11.06 -6.03
CA HIS A 33 -1.82 11.55 -7.23
C HIS A 33 -1.01 12.64 -7.95
N ARG A 34 -0.39 13.56 -7.20
CA ARG A 34 0.50 14.57 -7.77
C ARG A 34 1.70 13.94 -8.48
N LEU A 35 2.40 13.02 -7.81
CA LEU A 35 3.55 12.31 -8.39
C LEU A 35 3.16 11.52 -9.64
N PHE A 36 1.99 10.89 -9.64
CA PHE A 36 1.48 10.18 -10.81
C PHE A 36 1.17 11.13 -11.97
N ALA A 37 0.56 12.29 -11.70
CA ALA A 37 0.29 13.29 -12.73
C ALA A 37 1.56 13.89 -13.34
N GLU A 38 2.67 13.92 -12.60
CA GLU A 38 3.98 14.32 -13.11
C GLU A 38 4.57 13.25 -14.07
N LEU A 39 4.35 11.96 -13.79
CA LEU A 39 4.81 10.85 -14.64
C LEU A 39 3.93 10.61 -15.87
N GLU A 40 2.62 10.80 -15.72
CA GLU A 40 1.60 10.50 -16.74
C GLU A 40 0.69 11.74 -16.97
N PRO A 41 1.24 12.86 -17.48
CA PRO A 41 0.49 14.12 -17.58
C PRO A 41 -0.69 14.08 -18.57
N SER A 42 -0.65 13.12 -19.51
CA SER A 42 -1.73 12.89 -20.47
C SER A 42 -2.89 12.07 -19.89
N VAL A 43 -2.72 11.51 -18.68
CA VAL A 43 -3.69 10.62 -18.05
C VAL A 43 -4.47 11.36 -16.97
N THR A 44 -5.80 11.43 -17.15
CA THR A 44 -6.70 11.95 -16.12
C THR A 44 -7.25 10.79 -15.28
N VAL A 45 -6.81 10.70 -14.03
CA VAL A 45 -7.35 9.77 -13.02
C VAL A 45 -7.65 10.51 -11.73
N THR A 46 -8.63 10.02 -10.96
CA THR A 46 -8.89 10.55 -9.62
C THR A 46 -7.93 9.93 -8.60
N LYS A 47 -7.75 10.59 -7.45
CA LYS A 47 -7.03 10.05 -6.29
C LYS A 47 -7.55 8.66 -5.92
N GLN A 48 -8.87 8.49 -5.90
CA GLN A 48 -9.52 7.23 -5.53
C GLN A 48 -9.22 6.12 -6.55
N ASN A 49 -9.31 6.41 -7.86
CA ASN A 49 -8.97 5.41 -8.88
C ASN A 49 -7.53 4.91 -8.76
N LEU A 50 -6.60 5.83 -8.46
CA LEU A 50 -5.20 5.52 -8.32
C LEU A 50 -4.93 4.64 -7.08
N VAL A 51 -5.57 4.95 -5.95
CA VAL A 51 -5.50 4.13 -4.73
C VAL A 51 -6.08 2.73 -4.97
N ASP A 52 -7.26 2.63 -5.57
CA ASP A 52 -7.91 1.34 -5.84
C ASP A 52 -7.11 0.52 -6.85
N ARG A 53 -6.46 1.19 -7.81
CA ARG A 53 -5.58 0.50 -8.76
C ARG A 53 -4.37 -0.10 -8.08
N VAL A 54 -3.70 0.61 -7.19
CA VAL A 54 -2.56 0.07 -6.45
C VAL A 54 -2.97 -1.08 -5.55
N ARG A 55 -4.11 -0.97 -4.85
CA ARG A 55 -4.66 -2.09 -4.06
C ARG A 55 -4.90 -3.33 -4.92
N TYR A 56 -5.48 -3.14 -6.11
CA TYR A 56 -5.66 -4.22 -7.06
C TYR A 56 -4.33 -4.87 -7.44
N ILE A 57 -3.33 -4.07 -7.86
CA ILE A 57 -2.01 -4.55 -8.30
C ILE A 57 -1.30 -5.35 -7.21
N LEU A 58 -1.31 -4.84 -5.97
CA LEU A 58 -0.68 -5.50 -4.82
C LEU A 58 -1.38 -6.81 -4.44
N ARG A 59 -2.68 -6.92 -4.68
CA ARG A 59 -3.45 -8.14 -4.41
C ARG A 59 -3.39 -9.16 -5.54
N SER A 60 -3.24 -8.71 -6.78
CA SER A 60 -3.29 -9.55 -7.98
C SER A 60 -1.95 -10.18 -8.36
N ASN A 61 -0.89 -9.96 -7.58
CA ASN A 61 0.47 -10.46 -7.84
C ASN A 61 0.95 -10.17 -9.28
N THR A 62 0.52 -9.02 -9.83
CA THR A 62 0.80 -8.64 -11.23
C THR A 62 2.27 -8.29 -11.45
N PHE A 63 2.97 -7.90 -10.39
CA PHE A 63 4.41 -7.73 -10.37
C PHE A 63 5.01 -8.73 -9.40
N ASP A 64 6.14 -9.32 -9.79
CA ASP A 64 6.94 -10.15 -8.90
C ASP A 64 7.59 -9.28 -7.80
N VAL A 65 7.92 -9.90 -6.68
CA VAL A 65 8.55 -9.28 -5.51
C VAL A 65 9.83 -8.53 -5.89
N THR A 66 10.62 -9.10 -6.81
CA THR A 66 11.85 -8.47 -7.31
C THR A 66 11.57 -7.12 -7.97
N GLU A 67 10.50 -7.03 -8.75
CA GLU A 67 10.12 -5.82 -9.48
C GLU A 67 9.49 -4.78 -8.55
N LEU A 68 8.74 -5.23 -7.54
CA LEU A 68 8.24 -4.35 -6.47
C LEU A 68 9.39 -3.72 -5.67
N GLU A 69 10.41 -4.51 -5.32
CA GLU A 69 11.59 -4.01 -4.61
C GLU A 69 12.43 -3.08 -5.48
N ARG A 70 12.55 -3.34 -6.79
CA ARG A 70 13.19 -2.41 -7.73
C ARG A 70 12.47 -1.07 -7.74
N LEU A 71 11.15 -1.07 -7.95
CA LEU A 71 10.32 0.15 -7.96
C LEU A 71 10.39 0.90 -6.64
N ARG A 72 10.45 0.18 -5.51
CA ARG A 72 10.58 0.77 -4.18
C ARG A 72 11.93 1.47 -4.00
N ARG A 73 13.03 0.86 -4.45
CA ARG A 73 14.37 1.49 -4.40
C ARG A 73 14.46 2.72 -5.31
N GLU A 74 13.89 2.64 -6.50
CA GLU A 74 13.83 3.79 -7.42
C GLU A 74 12.99 4.94 -6.85
N ALA A 75 11.98 4.61 -6.03
CA ALA A 75 11.08 5.58 -5.41
C ALA A 75 11.63 6.18 -4.10
N ILE A 76 12.65 5.61 -3.47
CA ILE A 76 13.24 6.12 -2.21
C ILE A 76 14.69 6.52 -2.51
N PRO A 77 14.99 7.82 -2.73
CA PRO A 77 16.36 8.27 -2.90
C PRO A 77 17.17 7.97 -1.62
N ALA A 78 18.44 7.61 -1.80
CA ALA A 78 19.33 7.11 -0.74
C ALA A 78 19.48 8.07 0.46
N GLU A 79 19.15 9.35 0.31
CA GLU A 79 19.19 10.36 1.38
C GLU A 79 17.98 10.32 2.33
N ASP A 80 16.85 9.72 1.93
CA ASP A 80 15.65 9.53 2.76
C ASP A 80 15.62 8.15 3.46
N ALA A 81 16.68 7.34 3.32
CA ALA A 81 16.77 5.98 3.86
C ALA A 81 17.04 5.95 5.38
N ALA A 82 16.21 6.63 6.18
CA ALA A 82 16.10 6.35 7.61
C ALA A 82 15.23 5.09 7.83
N PRO A 83 15.54 4.24 8.84
CA PRO A 83 15.22 2.82 8.81
C PRO A 83 13.74 2.57 9.14
N GLN A 84 12.93 2.20 8.15
CA GLN A 84 11.56 1.69 8.36
C GLN A 84 11.47 0.18 8.05
N LEU A 85 12.44 -0.60 8.54
CA LEU A 85 12.54 -2.03 8.28
C LEU A 85 11.59 -2.91 9.14
N ALA A 86 10.68 -2.36 9.96
CA ALA A 86 10.02 -3.18 10.99
C ALA A 86 8.50 -3.48 10.86
N GLU A 87 7.67 -2.66 10.20
CA GLU A 87 6.21 -2.72 10.50
C GLU A 87 5.28 -3.26 9.41
N GLN A 88 5.77 -3.78 8.29
CA GLN A 88 4.87 -4.25 7.21
C GLN A 88 4.74 -5.77 7.09
N THR A 89 5.51 -6.56 7.84
CA THR A 89 5.42 -8.02 7.86
C THR A 89 4.62 -8.60 9.04
N ALA A 90 4.20 -7.78 10.01
CA ALA A 90 3.47 -8.27 11.19
C ALA A 90 1.94 -8.41 11.00
N ASN A 91 1.37 -7.88 9.91
CA ASN A 91 -0.09 -7.75 9.77
C ASN A 91 -0.75 -8.83 8.90
N VAL A 92 0.01 -9.80 8.38
CA VAL A 92 -0.53 -10.94 7.63
C VAL A 92 -0.82 -12.18 8.50
N ASP A 93 -0.38 -12.20 9.77
CA ASP A 93 -0.60 -13.36 10.66
C ASP A 93 -1.84 -13.22 11.58
N ALA A 94 -2.47 -12.04 11.65
CA ALA A 94 -3.59 -11.81 12.58
C ALA A 94 -4.97 -12.28 12.06
N ALA A 95 -5.05 -13.00 10.93
CA ALA A 95 -6.32 -13.50 10.38
C ALA A 95 -6.64 -14.96 10.79
N VAL A 96 -5.76 -15.63 11.55
CA VAL A 96 -5.95 -17.04 11.97
C VAL A 96 -6.29 -17.18 13.46
N ASN A 97 -6.98 -16.22 14.09
CA ASN A 97 -7.51 -16.50 15.44
C ASN A 97 -8.77 -15.73 15.80
N THR A 98 -9.86 -15.99 15.08
CA THR A 98 -11.20 -15.69 15.58
C THR A 98 -12.16 -16.83 15.26
N ARG A 99 -12.03 -17.94 16.00
CA ARG A 99 -13.20 -18.79 16.24
C ARG A 99 -13.17 -19.36 17.66
N SER A 100 -14.24 -19.03 18.38
CA SER A 100 -14.71 -19.62 19.64
C SER A 100 -14.27 -18.92 20.94
N HIS A 101 -14.93 -17.81 21.24
CA HIS A 101 -15.44 -17.54 22.59
C HIS A 101 -16.90 -17.05 22.48
N SER A 102 -17.82 -17.86 22.96
CA SER A 102 -19.18 -17.48 23.38
C SER A 102 -19.43 -18.37 24.60
N GLY A 103 -19.30 -17.85 25.82
CA GLY A 103 -20.37 -17.13 26.54
C GLY A 103 -21.15 -18.17 27.36
N ALA A 104 -20.78 -18.45 28.61
CA ALA A 104 -21.18 -17.76 29.85
C ALA A 104 -22.67 -17.91 30.21
N THR A 105 -22.96 -18.58 31.35
CA THR A 105 -24.05 -18.27 32.32
C THR A 105 -23.78 -19.06 33.62
N CYS A 106 -23.55 -18.38 34.77
CA CYS A 106 -24.49 -18.23 35.91
C CYS A 106 -24.83 -19.56 36.63
N SER A 107 -24.89 -19.73 37.95
CA SER A 107 -24.77 -18.91 39.16
C SER A 107 -24.74 -19.88 40.37
N GLN A 108 -24.04 -19.48 41.43
CA GLN A 108 -24.30 -19.72 42.87
C GLN A 108 -24.62 -21.14 43.43
N SER A 109 -23.72 -21.60 44.32
CA SER A 109 -23.97 -22.51 45.45
C SER A 109 -24.54 -21.74 46.65
N PRO A 110 -25.13 -22.44 47.64
CA PRO A 110 -24.32 -22.96 48.75
C PRO A 110 -24.28 -24.49 48.86
#